data_AF-A0A844GGK3-F1
#
_entry.id   AF-A0A844GGK3-F1
#
_cell.length_a   1.000
_cell.length_b   1.000
_cell.length_c   1.000
_cell.angle_alpha   90.00
_cell.angle_beta   90.00
_cell.angle_gamma   90.00
#
_symmetry.space_group_name_H-M   'P 1'
#
loop_
_entity.id
_entity.type
_entity.pdbx_description
1 polymer ?
#
loop_
_entity_poly.entity_id
_entity_poly.type
_entity_poly.pdbx_seq_one_letter_code
_entity_poly.pdbx_strand_id
1 'polypeptide(L)' 'MNITFPAGKHGFNGTRMCVSFQAIVDGSTKLVFISTEALQDVYKLSPEAKRQR' A
#
# COMPACT_ATOMS: atom_id res chain seq x y z
N MET A 1 14.97 13.59 -1.06
CA MET A 1 13.61 13.01 -1.01
C MET A 1 13.58 11.99 0.11
N ASN A 2 13.03 12.38 1.26
CA ASN A 2 12.88 11.51 2.41
C ASN A 2 11.43 10.97 2.44
N ILE A 3 11.26 9.65 2.37
CA ILE A 3 9.94 9.01 2.36
C ILE A 3 9.86 8.03 3.53
N THR A 4 8.90 8.26 4.42
CA THR A 4 8.62 7.38 5.55
C THR A 4 7.21 6.81 5.44
N PHE A 5 7.08 5.51 5.63
CA PHE A 5 5.78 4.83 5.70
C PHE A 5 5.49 4.48 7.16
N PRO A 6 4.75 5.33 7.89
CA PRO A 6 4.39 5.03 9.28
C PRO A 6 3.54 3.76 9.34
N ALA A 7 3.80 2.88 10.31
CA ALA A 7 2.92 1.75 10.60
C ALA A 7 1.52 2.30 10.93
N GLY A 8 0.52 2.00 10.09
CA GLY A 8 -0.76 2.69 10.17
C GLY A 8 -1.86 2.03 9.34
N LYS A 9 -3.09 2.55 9.51
CA LYS A 9 -4.31 2.01 8.91
C LYS A 9 -4.23 2.04 7.37
N HIS A 10 -4.15 0.86 6.77
CA HIS A 10 -4.42 0.67 5.35
C HIS A 10 -5.94 0.65 5.14
N GLY A 11 -6.42 1.41 4.15
CA GLY A 11 -7.82 1.43 3.76
C GLY A 11 -8.00 0.84 2.37
N PHE A 12 -8.88 -0.16 2.23
CA PHE A 12 -9.29 -0.66 0.93
C PHE A 12 -10.42 0.18 0.37
N ASN A 13 -10.24 0.72 -0.83
CA ASN A 13 -11.28 1.41 -1.58
C ASN A 13 -11.85 0.46 -2.64
N GLY A 14 -13.01 -0.13 -2.35
CA GLY A 14 -13.68 -1.07 -3.25
C GLY A 14 -14.21 -0.44 -4.54
N THR A 15 -14.51 0.86 -4.55
CA THR A 15 -14.96 1.57 -5.74
C THR A 15 -13.84 1.74 -6.76
N ARG A 16 -12.60 1.94 -6.29
CA ARG A 16 -11.43 2.16 -7.13
C ARG A 16 -10.50 0.94 -7.21
N MET A 17 -10.89 -0.16 -6.58
CA MET A 17 -10.08 -1.38 -6.48
C MET A 17 -8.62 -1.06 -6.13
N CYS A 18 -8.43 -0.27 -5.07
CA CYS A 18 -7.09 0.16 -4.65
C CYS A 18 -6.93 0.14 -3.13
N VAL A 19 -5.70 -0.08 -2.68
CA VAL A 19 -5.29 0.07 -1.29
C VAL A 19 -4.69 1.45 -1.14
N SER A 20 -5.12 2.17 -0.11
CA SER A 20 -4.57 3.47 0.25
C SER A 20 -3.84 3.41 1.58
N PHE A 21 -2.73 4.14 1.69
CA PHE A 21 -1.99 4.32 2.93
C PHE A 21 -1.31 5.69 2.96
N GLN A 22 -0.95 6.12 4.16
CA GLN A 22 -0.27 7.38 4.37
C GLN A 22 1.25 7.20 4.22
N ALA A 23 1.88 8.16 3.58
CA ALA A 23 3.33 8.31 3.52
C ALA A 23 3.70 9.73 3.92
N ILE A 24 4.82 9.89 4.62
CA ILE A 24 5.38 11.21 4.93
C ILE A 24 6.49 11.45 3.93
N VAL A 25 6.29 12.42 3.03
CA VAL A 25 7.27 12.81 2.00
C VAL A 25 7.78 14.20 2.37
N ASP A 26 9.07 14.29 2.68
CA ASP A 26 9.74 15.54 3.07
C ASP A 26 8.97 16.30 4.17
N GLY A 27 8.51 15.56 5.20
CA GLY A 27 7.76 16.10 6.35
C GLY A 27 6.26 16.34 6.10
N SER A 28 5.77 16.14 4.86
CA SER A 28 4.35 16.30 4.52
C SER A 28 3.64 14.96 4.38
N THR A 29 2.49 14.81 5.04
CA THR A 29 1.64 13.62 4.87
C THR A 29 0.99 13.62 3.48
N LYS A 30 1.16 12.51 2.76
CA LYS A 30 0.60 12.21 1.45
C LYS A 30 -0.19 10.91 1.53
N LEU A 31 -1.22 10.80 0.70
CA LEU A 31 -1.96 9.57 0.47
C LEU A 31 -1.41 8.88 -0.77
N VAL A 32 -0.95 7.65 -0.59
CA VAL A 32 -0.49 6.77 -1.68
C VAL A 32 -1.61 5.80 -2.01
N PHE A 33 -1.85 5.59 -3.30
CA PHE A 33 -2.84 4.64 -3.80
C PHE A 33 -2.11 3.58 -4.63
N ILE A 34 -2.32 2.32 -4.30
CA ILE A 34 -1.82 1.17 -5.08
C ILE A 34 -3.02 0.41 -5.60
N SER A 35 -3.10 0.23 -6.92
CA SER A 35 -4.14 -0.59 -7.54
C SER A 35 -4.02 -2.05 -7.08
N THR A 36 -5.14 -2.75 -6.94
CA THR A 36 -5.11 -4.17 -6.58
C THR A 36 -4.40 -5.04 -7.60
N GLU A 37 -4.37 -4.63 -8.87
CA GLU A 37 -3.64 -5.33 -9.93
C GLU A 37 -2.13 -5.28 -9.67
N ALA A 38 -1.59 -4.11 -9.36
CA ALA A 38 -0.18 -3.96 -8.99
C ALA A 38 0.16 -4.76 -7.72
N LEU A 39 -0.77 -4.84 -6.76
CA LEU A 39 -0.63 -5.69 -5.58
C LEU A 39 -0.61 -7.18 -5.93
N GLN A 40 -1.47 -7.65 -6.83
CA GLN A 40 -1.50 -9.05 -7.25
C GLN A 40 -0.18 -9.49 -7.86
N ASP A 41 0.48 -8.62 -8.62
CA ASP A 41 1.80 -8.93 -9.18
C ASP A 41 2.88 -9.01 -8.10
N VAL A 42 2.82 -8.17 -7.05
CA VAL A 42 3.69 -8.31 -5.87
C VAL A 42 3.44 -9.63 -5.13
N TYR A 43 2.19 -10.06 -4.97
CA TYR A 43 1.86 -11.36 -4.36
C TYR A 43 2.28 -12.57 -5.20
N LYS A 44 2.36 -12.42 -6.52
CA LYS A 44 2.94 -13.47 -7.40
C LYS A 44 4.45 -13.56 -7.22
N LEU A 45 5.12 -12.45 -6.93
CA LEU A 45 6.58 -12.37 -6.76
C LEU A 45 7.06 -12.83 -5.37
N SER A 46 6.19 -12.87 -4.36
CA SER A 46 6.54 -13.37 -3.01
C SER A 46 5.49 -14.37 -2.49
N PRO A 47 5.72 -15.68 -2.66
CA PRO A 47 4.83 -16.74 -2.15
C PRO A 47 4.61 -16.68 -0.63
N GLU A 48 5.51 -16.05 0.12
CA GLU A 48 5.47 -15.91 1.58
C GLU A 48 4.37 -14.93 2.03
N ALA A 49 3.98 -13.98 1.18
CA ALA A 49 2.91 -13.02 1.46
C ALA A 49 1.51 -13.65 1.50
N LYS A 50 1.36 -14.92 1.06
CA LYS A 50 0.09 -15.69 1.18
C LYS A 50 -0.17 -16.26 2.57
N ARG A 51 0.81 -16.28 3.49
CA ARG A 51 0.73 -17.03 4.76
C ARG A 51 0.25 -16.22 5.97
N GLN A 52 -0.48 -15.12 5.76
CA GLN A 52 -1.22 -14.43 6.82
C GLN A 52 -2.70 -14.36 6.45
N ARG A 53 -3.40 -15.48 6.63
CA ARG A 53 -4.86 -15.58 6.72
C ARG A 53 -5.20 -16.46 7.91
#